data_AF-A0A6N1X4C2-F1
#
_entry.id   AF-A0A6N1X4C2-F1
#
_cell.length_a   1.000
_cell.length_b   1.000
_cell.length_c   1.000
_cell.angle_alpha   90.00
_cell.angle_beta   90.00
_cell.angle_gamma   90.00
#
_symmetry.space_group_name_H-M   'P 1'
#
loop_
_entity.id
_entity.type
_entity.pdbx_description
1 polymer ?
#
loop_
_entity_poly.entity_id
_entity_poly.type
_entity_poly.pdbx_seq_one_letter_code
_entity_poly.pdbx_strand_id
1 'polypeptide(L)'
;MPAALTTTRHTGETRRPPEDEKGSSLRAQVLMAARRRCDDMQDGQPARDQMKREVMETPADLLADLLIALSTVRVLRIDFF
;
A
#
# COMPACT_ATOMS: atom_id res chain seq x y z
N MET A 1 -50.93 11.11 -23.79
CA MET A 1 -49.68 11.02 -24.58
C MET A 1 -49.20 12.44 -24.87
N PRO A 2 -48.18 12.91 -24.12
CA PRO A 2 -46.99 13.56 -24.72
C PRO A 2 -45.69 13.02 -24.07
N ALA A 3 -44.69 12.59 -24.86
CA ALA A 3 -43.50 13.32 -25.32
C ALA A 3 -42.42 13.52 -24.22
N ALA A 4 -41.33 12.73 -24.32
CA ALA A 4 -39.94 13.21 -24.54
C ALA A 4 -39.23 13.61 -23.22
N LEU A 5 -37.97 13.27 -22.90
CA LEU A 5 -36.73 13.30 -23.67
C LEU A 5 -35.59 12.71 -22.80
N THR A 6 -34.48 12.32 -23.47
CA THR A 6 -33.10 12.29 -22.94
C THR A 6 -32.67 11.09 -22.09
N THR A 7 -32.24 10.02 -22.79
CA THR A 7 -31.18 9.12 -22.29
C THR A 7 -29.84 9.85 -22.39
N THR A 8 -29.34 10.38 -21.29
CA THR A 8 -27.93 10.75 -21.14
C THR A 8 -27.09 9.49 -21.09
N ARG A 9 -26.52 9.10 -22.23
CA ARG A 9 -25.39 8.18 -22.26
C ARG A 9 -24.22 8.91 -21.62
N HIS A 10 -23.85 8.50 -20.41
CA HIS A 10 -22.61 8.94 -19.79
C HIS A 10 -21.44 8.37 -20.61
N THR A 11 -20.95 9.21 -21.51
CA THR A 11 -19.68 9.08 -22.20
C THR A 11 -18.57 8.91 -21.17
N GLY A 12 -17.63 8.02 -21.48
CA GLY A 12 -16.59 7.57 -20.59
C GLY A 12 -15.80 8.71 -19.94
N GLU A 13 -15.77 8.68 -18.62
CA GLU A 13 -14.65 9.23 -17.89
C GLU A 13 -13.70 8.05 -17.64
N THR A 14 -12.76 7.85 -18.56
CA THR A 14 -11.54 7.11 -18.26
C THR A 14 -10.83 7.92 -17.19
N ARG A 15 -11.23 7.70 -15.94
CA ARG A 15 -10.60 8.21 -14.74
C ARG A 15 -9.22 7.58 -14.71
N ARG A 16 -8.25 8.23 -15.35
CA ARG A 16 -6.84 7.96 -15.10
C ARG A 16 -6.70 8.00 -13.58
N PRO A 17 -6.33 6.90 -12.92
CA PRO A 17 -6.12 6.96 -11.48
C PRO A 17 -5.01 7.99 -11.28
N PRO A 18 -5.24 9.03 -10.46
CA PRO A 18 -4.21 10.02 -10.18
C PRO A 18 -2.97 9.25 -9.70
N GLU A 19 -1.82 9.52 -10.30
CA GLU A 19 -0.57 8.85 -9.97
C GLU A 19 -0.20 9.03 -8.49
N ASP A 20 -0.76 10.07 -7.85
CA ASP A 20 -0.76 10.32 -6.40
C ASP A 20 -1.51 9.27 -5.56
N GLU A 21 -2.60 8.66 -6.06
CA GLU A 21 -3.28 7.56 -5.36
C GLU A 21 -2.44 6.28 -5.36
N LYS A 22 -1.61 6.07 -6.38
CA LYS A 22 -0.65 4.96 -6.39
C LYS A 22 0.46 5.17 -5.36
N GLY A 23 0.98 6.38 -5.20
CA GLY A 23 1.94 6.70 -4.14
C GLY A 23 1.37 6.50 -2.73
N SER A 24 0.13 6.95 -2.52
CA SER A 24 -0.61 6.75 -1.26
C SER A 24 -0.91 5.25 -1.01
N SER A 25 -1.32 4.52 -2.05
CA SER A 25 -1.57 3.08 -2.00
C SER A 25 -0.30 2.26 -1.76
N LEU A 26 0.81 2.60 -2.39
CA LEU A 26 2.09 1.91 -2.21
C LEU A 26 2.61 2.09 -0.79
N ARG A 27 2.54 3.32 -0.27
CA ARG A 27 2.91 3.62 1.12
C ARG A 27 2.04 2.88 2.12
N ALA A 28 0.73 2.82 1.88
CA ALA A 28 -0.18 2.03 2.71
C ALA A 28 0.17 0.54 2.70
N GLN A 29 0.51 -0.03 1.54
CA GLN A 29 0.96 -1.41 1.43
C GLN A 29 2.27 -1.67 2.20
N VAL A 30 3.26 -0.76 2.09
CA VAL A 30 4.51 -0.82 2.85
C VAL A 30 4.23 -0.78 4.36
N LEU A 31 3.38 0.14 4.81
CA LEU A 31 3.02 0.24 6.23
C LEU A 31 2.32 -1.01 6.76
N MET A 32 1.44 -1.64 5.96
CA MET A 32 0.81 -2.90 6.34
C MET A 32 1.82 -4.05 6.41
N ALA A 33 2.73 -4.15 5.43
CA ALA A 33 3.78 -5.16 5.43
C ALA A 33 4.75 -5.00 6.62
N ALA A 34 5.17 -3.77 6.90
CA ALA A 34 5.98 -3.40 8.05
C ALA A 34 5.30 -3.79 9.37
N ARG A 35 4.02 -3.41 9.54
CA ARG A 35 3.25 -3.77 10.74
C ARG A 35 3.16 -5.27 10.95
N ARG A 36 2.85 -6.01 9.88
CA ARG A 36 2.73 -7.46 9.92
C ARG A 36 4.05 -8.13 10.30
N ARG A 37 5.18 -7.60 9.83
CA ARG A 37 6.51 -8.10 10.23
C ARG A 37 6.78 -7.89 11.73
N CYS A 38 6.43 -6.73 12.28
CA CYS A 38 6.53 -6.51 13.72
C CYS A 38 5.55 -7.37 14.54
N ASP A 39 4.38 -7.73 13.98
CA ASP A 39 3.50 -8.74 14.58
C ASP A 39 4.18 -10.09 14.63
N ASP A 40 4.77 -10.53 13.51
CA ASP A 40 5.44 -11.83 13.38
C ASP A 40 6.66 -11.95 14.32
N MET A 41 7.38 -10.85 14.56
CA MET A 41 8.54 -10.78 15.46
C MET A 41 8.19 -10.39 16.90
N GLN A 42 6.92 -10.07 17.19
CA GLN A 42 6.44 -9.63 18.51
C GLN A 42 7.14 -8.37 19.07
N ASP A 43 7.65 -7.48 18.22
CA ASP A 43 8.41 -6.28 18.62
C ASP A 43 7.56 -5.20 19.34
N GLY A 44 6.24 -5.38 19.38
CA GLY A 44 5.31 -4.48 20.08
C GLY A 44 4.97 -3.18 19.33
N GLN A 45 4.28 -2.27 20.01
CA GLN A 45 3.88 -0.96 19.48
C GLN A 45 5.03 0.02 19.21
N PRO A 46 6.08 0.15 20.05
CA PRO A 46 7.13 1.15 19.80
C PRO A 46 7.92 0.88 18.50
N ALA A 47 8.19 -0.38 18.17
CA ALA A 47 8.77 -0.76 16.88
C ALA A 47 7.82 -0.45 15.70
N ARG A 48 6.51 -0.67 15.92
CA ARG A 48 5.37 -0.13 15.15
C ARG A 48 5.59 1.29 14.65
N ASP A 49 5.68 2.17 15.62
CA ASP A 49 5.70 3.60 15.39
C ASP A 49 7.02 4.07 14.80
N GLN A 50 8.13 3.46 15.20
CA GLN A 50 9.44 3.71 14.60
C GLN A 50 9.44 3.35 13.11
N MET A 51 9.00 2.14 12.77
CA MET A 51 8.95 1.66 11.38
C MET A 51 7.98 2.48 10.53
N LYS A 52 6.87 2.96 11.10
CA LYS A 52 5.95 3.89 10.43
C LYS A 52 6.64 5.22 10.09
N ARG A 53 7.43 5.79 11.00
CA ARG A 53 8.17 7.05 10.74
C ARG A 53 9.16 6.86 9.61
N GLU A 54 9.94 5.79 9.65
CA GLU A 54 10.93 5.48 8.61
C GLU A 54 10.27 5.34 7.23
N VAL A 55 9.10 4.67 7.13
CA VAL A 55 8.34 4.56 5.87
C VAL A 55 7.78 5.91 5.40
N MET A 56 7.44 6.81 6.31
CA MET A 56 6.98 8.16 5.97
C MET A 56 8.14 9.09 5.56
N GLU A 57 9.35 8.85 6.05
CA GLU A 57 10.57 9.58 5.68
C GLU A 57 11.21 9.01 4.39
N THR A 58 10.95 7.75 4.07
CA THR A 58 11.47 7.10 2.85
C THR A 58 10.88 7.77 1.60
N PRO A 59 11.70 8.17 0.62
CA PRO A 59 11.23 8.76 -0.63
C PRO A 59 10.41 7.74 -1.45
N ALA A 60 9.42 8.24 -2.21
CA ALA A 60 8.44 7.40 -2.89
C ALA A 60 9.07 6.40 -3.88
N ASP A 61 10.19 6.78 -4.50
CA ASP A 61 10.93 5.96 -5.46
C ASP A 61 11.49 4.68 -4.82
N LEU A 62 11.75 4.67 -3.51
CA LEU A 62 12.28 3.52 -2.77
C LEU A 62 11.20 2.68 -2.09
N LEU A 63 9.94 3.13 -2.09
CA LEU A 63 8.85 2.40 -1.43
C LEU A 63 8.55 1.06 -2.11
N ALA A 64 8.78 0.96 -3.42
CA ALA A 64 8.59 -0.30 -4.15
C ALA A 64 9.62 -1.36 -3.72
N ASP A 65 10.90 -1.01 -3.67
CA ASP A 65 11.97 -1.87 -3.16
C ASP A 65 11.76 -2.22 -1.68
N LEU A 66 11.31 -1.25 -0.87
CA LEU A 66 11.02 -1.47 0.54
C LEU A 66 9.85 -2.46 0.73
N LEU A 67 8.79 -2.36 -0.09
CA LEU A 67 7.69 -3.31 -0.08
C LEU A 67 8.16 -4.71 -0.47
N ILE A 68 9.01 -4.81 -1.50
CA ILE A 68 9.60 -6.08 -1.92
C ILE A 68 10.41 -6.66 -0.75
N ALA A 69 11.34 -5.92 -0.15
CA ALA A 69 12.14 -6.38 0.98
C ALA A 69 11.30 -6.82 2.19
N LEU A 70 10.20 -6.12 2.50
CA LEU A 70 9.30 -6.51 3.59
C LEU A 70 8.44 -7.73 3.26
N SER A 71 8.14 -7.98 1.98
CA SER A 71 7.29 -9.08 1.51
C SER A 71 8.07 -10.35 1.17
N THR A 72 9.29 -10.21 0.63
CA THR A 72 10.16 -11.32 0.21
C THR A 72 10.97 -11.90 1.35
N VAL A 73 11.19 -11.16 2.44
CA VAL A 73 11.66 -11.72 3.71
C VAL A 73 10.51 -12.47 4.38
N ARG A 74 9.97 -13.46 3.67
CA ARG A 74 9.50 -14.69 4.31
C ARG A 74 10.75 -15.32 4.87
N VAL A 75 11.01 -15.04 6.14
CA VAL A 75 11.94 -15.79 6.97
C VAL A 75 11.82 -17.25 6.54
N LEU A 76 12.91 -17.80 6.00
CA LEU A 76 13.15 -19.25 5.96
C LEU A 76 13.04 -19.72 7.42
N ARG A 77 11.81 -19.92 7.89
CA ARG A 77 11.48 -20.43 9.22
C ARG A 77 11.80 -21.94 9.31
N ILE A 78 12.62 -22.45 8.38
CA ILE A 78 12.94 -23.87 8.19
C ILE A 78 14.44 -24.15 8.39
N ASP A 79 15.30 -23.16 8.61
CA ASP A 79 16.75 -23.41 8.82
C ASP A 79 17.22 -23.29 10.29
N PHE A 80 16.32 -23.40 11.26
CA PHE A 80 16.67 -23.72 12.64
C PHE A 80 16.23 -25.16 12.95
N PHE A 81 17.05 -26.13 12.57
CA PHE A 81 17.01 -27.51 13.05
C PHE A 81 18.37 -27.90 13.62
#